data_AF-A0A961H9R2-F1
#
_entry.id   AF-A0A961H9R2-F1
#
_cell.length_a   1.000
_cell.length_b   1.000
_cell.length_c   1.000
_cell.angle_alpha   90.00
_cell.angle_beta   90.00
_cell.angle_gamma   90.00
#
_symmetry.space_group_name_H-M   'P 1'
#
loop_
_entity.id
_entity.type
_entity.pdbx_description
1 polymer ?
#
loop_
_entity_poly.entity_id
_entity_poly.type
_entity_poly.pdbx_seq_one_letter_code
_entity_poly.pdbx_strand_id
1 'polypeptide(L)'
;MRTSRGPALLILCSAFLAAMGNGISLVALPWLVLKRTGNAVDASIVAGAATLPLLAATLIAGTAVDFLGRRRVAMLADALSGLSVAAIPIIVLTAGADALNTVVLAGLAALGAFFDPAGMTARQSMLPEAA
;
A
#
# COMPACT_ATOMS: atom_id res chain seq x y z
N MET A 1 -30.30 21.97 -4.82
CA MET A 1 -29.45 20.76 -4.84
C MET A 1 -28.74 20.67 -3.50
N ARG A 2 -29.05 19.69 -2.64
CA ARG A 2 -28.28 19.45 -1.41
C ARG A 2 -26.94 18.86 -1.86
N THR A 3 -25.88 19.66 -1.87
CA THR A 3 -24.51 19.18 -2.04
C THR A 3 -24.16 18.37 -0.79
N SER A 4 -24.50 17.08 -0.81
CA SER A 4 -24.06 16.16 0.22
C SER A 4 -22.54 16.04 0.08
N ARG A 5 -21.80 16.70 0.97
CA ARG A 5 -20.33 16.60 1.03
C ARG A 5 -19.84 15.21 1.46
N GLY A 6 -20.75 14.31 1.82
CA GLY A 6 -20.46 12.96 2.32
C GLY A 6 -19.53 12.15 1.42
N PRO A 7 -19.77 12.03 0.10
CA PRO A 7 -18.91 11.26 -0.81
C PRO A 7 -17.49 11.82 -0.89
N ALA A 8 -17.34 13.15 -1.00
CA ALA A 8 -16.03 13.80 -1.02
C ALA A 8 -15.26 13.57 0.29
N LEU A 9 -15.94 13.65 1.44
CA LEU A 9 -15.36 13.41 2.76
C LEU A 9 -14.88 11.95 2.90
N LEU A 10 -15.65 10.98 2.41
CA LEU A 10 -15.26 9.57 2.40
C LEU A 10 -14.01 9.32 1.53
N ILE A 11 -13.97 9.91 0.33
CA ILE A 11 -12.80 9.81 -0.56
C ILE A 11 -11.57 10.40 0.14
N LEU A 12 -11.70 11.58 0.73
CA LEU A 12 -10.60 12.26 1.42
C LEU A 12 -10.12 11.50 2.66
N CYS A 13 -11.04 10.99 3.49
CA CYS A 13 -10.69 10.16 4.65
C CYS A 13 -9.97 8.88 4.22
N SER A 14 -10.45 8.20 3.18
CA SER A 14 -9.79 6.98 2.68
C SER A 14 -8.40 7.29 2.13
N ALA A 15 -8.25 8.37 1.37
CA ALA A 15 -6.95 8.84 0.86
C ALA A 15 -5.98 9.14 2.00
N PHE A 16 -6.45 9.86 3.03
CA PHE A 16 -5.66 10.19 4.19
C PHE A 16 -5.17 8.94 4.93
N LEU A 17 -6.08 8.00 5.24
CA LEU A 17 -5.74 6.77 5.95
C LEU A 17 -4.76 5.90 5.16
N ALA A 18 -4.97 5.76 3.85
CA ALA A 18 -4.08 5.00 2.98
C ALA A 18 -2.68 5.64 2.91
N ALA A 19 -2.61 6.97 2.71
CA ALA A 19 -1.34 7.69 2.67
C ALA A 19 -0.58 7.59 4.00
N MET A 20 -1.30 7.69 5.12
CA MET A 20 -0.72 7.55 6.45
C MET A 20 -0.18 6.13 6.69
N GLY A 21 -0.93 5.09 6.32
CA GLY A 21 -0.50 3.70 6.44
C GLY A 21 0.73 3.39 5.59
N ASN A 22 0.77 3.86 4.35
CA ASN A 22 1.92 3.69 3.48
C ASN A 22 3.15 4.45 4.01
N GLY A 23 2.97 5.70 4.45
CA GLY A 23 4.05 6.49 5.05
C GLY A 23 4.66 5.84 6.29
N ILE A 24 3.83 5.26 7.16
CA ILE A 24 4.31 4.49 8.32
C ILE A 24 5.08 3.25 7.85
N SER A 25 4.53 2.49 6.88
CA SER A 25 5.13 1.25 6.38
C SER A 25 6.52 1.49 5.76
N LEU A 26 6.68 2.60 5.04
CA LEU A 26 7.94 3.00 4.41
C LEU A 26 9.10 3.12 5.42
N VAL A 27 8.81 3.55 6.66
CA VAL A 27 9.82 3.67 7.71
C VAL A 27 9.86 2.43 8.61
N ALA A 28 8.69 1.88 8.95
CA ALA A 28 8.56 0.78 9.89
C ALA A 28 9.13 -0.53 9.35
N LEU A 29 8.97 -0.84 8.06
CA LEU A 29 9.45 -2.11 7.49
C LEU A 29 10.98 -2.20 7.43
N PRO A 30 11.72 -1.22 6.89
CA PRO A 30 13.19 -1.25 6.94
C PRO A 30 13.71 -1.23 8.38
N TRP A 31 13.06 -0.48 9.27
CA TRP A 31 13.44 -0.44 10.68
C TRP A 31 13.22 -1.78 11.39
N LEU A 32 12.13 -2.48 11.09
CA LEU A 32 11.85 -3.82 11.61
C LEU A 32 12.94 -4.81 11.18
N VAL A 33 13.35 -4.78 9.91
CA VAL A 33 14.44 -5.62 9.40
C VAL A 33 15.73 -5.29 10.12
N LEU A 34 16.09 -4.01 10.21
CA LEU A 34 17.31 -3.55 10.88
C LEU A 34 17.36 -4.03 12.34
N LYS A 35 16.25 -3.94 13.07
CA LYS A 35 16.17 -4.38 14.46
C LYS A 35 16.30 -5.91 14.60
N ARG A 36 15.88 -6.66 13.58
CA ARG A 36 15.91 -8.13 13.58
C ARG A 36 17.25 -8.69 13.14
N THR A 37 17.84 -8.18 12.06
CA THR A 37 19.08 -8.72 11.49
C THR A 37 20.33 -7.99 12.00
N GLY A 38 20.18 -6.75 12.49
CA GLY A 38 21.31 -5.87 12.81
C GLY A 38 22.06 -5.33 11.58
N ASN A 39 21.61 -5.66 10.37
CA ASN A 39 22.30 -5.37 9.13
C ASN A 39 21.57 -4.28 8.32
N ALA A 40 22.29 -3.20 8.03
CA ALA A 40 21.77 -2.08 7.24
C ALA A 40 21.53 -2.45 5.76
N VAL A 41 22.24 -3.45 5.23
CA VAL A 41 22.05 -3.91 3.84
C VAL A 41 20.68 -4.58 3.66
N ASP A 42 20.25 -5.37 4.63
CA ASP A 42 18.93 -6.02 4.56
C ASP A 42 17.79 -5.01 4.64
N ALA A 43 17.96 -3.99 5.49
CA ALA A 43 17.00 -2.89 5.58
C ALA A 43 16.91 -2.10 4.28
N SER A 44 18.03 -1.83 3.61
CA SER A 44 18.03 -1.11 2.33
C SER A 44 17.47 -1.96 1.19
N ILE A 45 17.66 -3.29 1.20
CA ILE A 45 16.99 -4.21 0.27
C ILE A 45 15.47 -4.11 0.40
N VAL A 46 14.94 -4.14 1.63
CA VAL A 46 13.49 -4.01 1.85
C VAL A 46 12.98 -2.63 1.45
N ALA A 47 13.72 -1.57 1.75
CA ALA A 47 13.37 -0.21 1.30
C ALA A 47 13.37 -0.10 -0.24
N GLY A 48 14.35 -0.71 -0.92
CA GLY A 48 14.43 -0.76 -2.38
C GLY A 48 13.33 -1.61 -3.01
N ALA A 49 12.97 -2.72 -2.37
CA ALA A 49 11.87 -3.57 -2.81
C ALA A 49 10.51 -2.86 -2.73
N ALA A 50 10.35 -1.84 -1.88
CA ALA A 50 9.14 -1.02 -1.83
C ALA A 50 9.08 0.03 -2.95
N THR A 51 10.19 0.39 -3.61
CA THR A 51 10.18 1.47 -4.62
C THR A 51 10.08 0.94 -6.05
N LEU A 52 10.74 -0.17 -6.38
CA LEU A 52 10.72 -0.75 -7.72
C LEU A 52 9.32 -1.12 -8.23
N PRO A 53 8.46 -1.80 -7.44
CA PRO A 53 7.12 -2.18 -7.87
C PRO A 53 6.22 -0.98 -8.09
N LEU A 54 6.50 0.13 -7.39
CA LEU A 54 5.75 1.37 -7.51
C LEU A 54 5.90 1.95 -8.93
N LEU A 55 7.09 1.87 -9.53
CA LEU A 55 7.32 2.27 -10.93
C LEU A 55 6.58 1.38 -11.94
N ALA A 56 6.54 0.07 -11.69
CA ALA A 56 5.78 -0.85 -12.54
C ALA A 56 4.28 -0.64 -12.39
N ALA A 57 3.82 -0.38 -11.16
CA ALA A 57 2.43 -0.15 -10.84
C ALA A 57 1.90 1.14 -11.45
N THR A 58 2.66 2.22 -11.51
CA THR A 58 2.20 3.48 -12.14
C THR A 58 1.90 3.32 -13.62
N LEU A 59 2.64 2.44 -14.34
CA LEU A 59 2.37 2.11 -15.74
C LEU A 59 1.05 1.33 -15.91
N ILE A 60 0.74 0.44 -14.97
CA ILE A 60 -0.44 -0.45 -15.03
C ILE A 60 -1.67 0.20 -14.39
N ALA A 61 -1.49 1.17 -13.50
CA ALA A 61 -2.54 1.81 -12.74
C ALA A 61 -3.59 2.49 -13.63
N GLY A 62 -3.16 3.12 -14.74
CA GLY A 62 -4.07 3.78 -15.68
C GLY A 62 -5.03 2.77 -16.34
N THR A 63 -4.47 1.70 -16.93
CA THR A 63 -5.28 0.67 -17.60
C THR A 63 -6.19 -0.07 -16.61
N ALA A 64 -5.71 -0.35 -15.39
CA ALA A 64 -6.52 -0.99 -14.37
C ALA A 64 -7.75 -0.16 -13.98
N VAL A 65 -7.58 1.17 -13.82
CA VAL A 65 -8.68 2.11 -13.52
C VAL A 65 -9.71 2.16 -14.65
N ASP A 66 -9.23 2.15 -15.90
CA ASP A 66 -10.09 2.22 -17.09
C ASP A 66 -10.93 0.94 -17.27
N PHE A 67 -10.37 -0.24 -16.97
CA PHE A 67 -11.07 -1.52 -17.17
C PHE A 67 -11.98 -1.95 -16.01
N LEU A 68 -11.56 -1.80 -14.75
CA LEU A 68 -12.30 -2.35 -13.60
C LEU A 68 -13.24 -1.34 -12.93
N GLY A 69 -13.11 -0.06 -13.29
CA GLY A 69 -13.89 1.03 -12.72
C GLY A 69 -13.26 1.60 -11.44
N ARG A 70 -13.17 2.94 -11.41
CA ARG A 70 -12.51 3.77 -10.38
C ARG A 70 -12.80 3.32 -8.94
N ARG A 71 -14.07 3.15 -8.57
CA ARG A 71 -14.45 2.81 -7.18
C ARG A 71 -13.94 1.42 -6.75
N ARG A 72 -13.99 0.43 -7.64
CA ARG A 72 -13.54 -0.94 -7.33
C ARG A 72 -12.02 -1.01 -7.21
N VAL A 73 -11.31 -0.31 -8.10
CA VAL A 73 -9.85 -0.26 -8.08
C VAL A 73 -9.34 0.41 -6.81
N ALA A 74 -9.96 1.51 -6.38
CA ALA A 74 -9.61 2.15 -5.11
C ALA A 74 -9.75 1.18 -3.91
N MET A 75 -10.90 0.51 -3.81
CA MET A 75 -11.16 -0.43 -2.71
C MET A 75 -10.22 -1.64 -2.74
N LEU A 76 -9.96 -2.21 -3.92
CA LEU A 76 -9.07 -3.36 -4.07
C LEU A 76 -7.62 -3.00 -3.77
N ALA A 77 -7.16 -1.82 -4.22
CA ALA A 77 -5.83 -1.32 -3.93
C ALA A 77 -5.60 -1.18 -2.42
N ASP A 78 -6.53 -0.50 -1.72
CA ASP A 78 -6.44 -0.34 -0.27
C ASP A 78 -6.49 -1.70 0.47
N ALA A 79 -7.37 -2.60 0.02
CA ALA A 79 -7.52 -3.91 0.66
C ALA A 79 -6.27 -4.78 0.47
N LEU A 80 -5.70 -4.83 -0.74
CA LEU A 80 -4.51 -5.62 -1.04
C LEU A 80 -3.25 -5.04 -0.39
N SER A 81 -3.13 -3.71 -0.36
CA SER A 81 -2.04 -3.03 0.35
C SER A 81 -2.14 -3.28 1.87
N GLY A 82 -3.33 -3.10 2.45
CA GLY A 82 -3.60 -3.42 3.85
C GLY A 82 -3.36 -4.89 4.21
N LEU A 83 -3.76 -5.82 3.33
CA LEU A 83 -3.51 -7.25 3.50
C LEU A 83 -2.00 -7.58 3.47
N SER A 84 -1.23 -6.91 2.63
CA SER A 84 0.21 -7.11 2.55
C SER A 84 0.91 -6.72 3.85
N VAL A 85 0.47 -5.64 4.50
CA VAL A 85 0.98 -5.22 5.82
C VAL A 85 0.43 -6.11 6.93
N ALA A 86 -0.85 -6.48 6.89
CA ALA A 86 -1.49 -7.35 7.88
C ALA A 86 -0.95 -8.79 7.87
N ALA A 87 -0.37 -9.24 6.75
CA ALA A 87 0.31 -10.53 6.68
C ALA A 87 1.50 -10.61 7.65
N ILE A 88 2.15 -9.50 7.97
CA ILE A 88 3.32 -9.46 8.86
C ILE A 88 2.99 -10.00 10.26
N PRO A 89 2.02 -9.44 11.02
CA PRO A 89 1.66 -9.99 12.32
C PRO A 89 1.07 -11.40 12.22
N ILE A 90 0.34 -11.72 11.14
CA ILE A 90 -0.22 -13.07 10.93
C ILE A 90 0.90 -14.11 10.83
N ILE A 91 1.95 -13.82 10.06
CA ILE A 91 3.12 -14.71 9.93
C ILE A 91 3.81 -14.88 11.27
N VAL A 92 4.00 -13.79 12.02
CA VAL A 92 4.61 -13.85 13.36
C VAL A 92 3.79 -14.73 14.32
N LEU A 93 2.46 -14.64 14.29
CA LEU A 93 1.58 -15.41 15.17
C LEU A 93 1.49 -16.90 14.80
N THR A 94 1.59 -17.23 13.51
CA THR A 94 1.39 -18.60 13.00
C THR A 94 2.67 -19.40 12.85
N ALA A 95 3.72 -18.77 12.31
CA ALA A 95 5.00 -19.42 12.00
C ALA A 95 6.15 -18.96 12.92
N GLY A 96 5.87 -18.05 13.85
CA GLY A 96 6.85 -17.50 14.78
C GLY A 96 7.69 -16.37 14.18
N ALA A 97 8.47 -15.74 15.05
CA ALA A 97 9.25 -14.56 14.72
C ALA A 97 10.37 -14.84 13.69
N ASP A 98 10.84 -16.08 13.58
CA ASP A 98 11.96 -16.47 12.70
C ASP A 98 11.55 -16.68 11.24
N ALA A 99 10.25 -16.88 10.98
CA ALA A 99 9.71 -16.98 9.62
C ALA A 99 9.78 -15.64 8.86
N LEU A 100 9.99 -14.53 9.58
CA LEU A 100 10.01 -13.17 9.05
C LEU A 100 11.41 -12.81 8.49
N ASN A 101 11.81 -13.50 7.43
CA ASN A 101 13.11 -13.25 6.79
C ASN A 101 13.07 -11.98 5.90
N THR A 102 14.24 -11.41 5.59
CA THR A 102 14.40 -10.21 4.74
C THR A 102 13.66 -10.35 3.41
N VAL A 103 13.69 -11.54 2.80
CA VAL A 103 13.00 -11.84 1.54
C VAL A 103 11.48 -11.75 1.67
N VAL A 104 10.91 -12.25 2.78
CA VAL A 104 9.46 -12.19 3.04
C VAL A 104 9.04 -10.74 3.26
N LEU A 105 9.79 -9.99 4.05
CA LEU A 105 9.52 -8.57 4.29
C LEU A 105 9.67 -7.73 3.02
N ALA A 106 10.69 -7.99 2.20
CA ALA A 106 10.85 -7.37 0.89
C ALA A 106 9.67 -7.68 -0.03
N GLY A 107 9.21 -8.94 -0.07
CA GLY A 107 8.07 -9.36 -0.87
C GLY A 107 6.77 -8.68 -0.44
N LEU A 108 6.49 -8.62 0.87
CA LEU A 108 5.30 -7.95 1.41
C LEU A 108 5.34 -6.43 1.17
N ALA A 109 6.51 -5.80 1.36
CA ALA A 109 6.71 -4.39 1.05
C ALA A 109 6.47 -4.11 -0.44
N ALA A 110 6.99 -4.98 -1.31
CA ALA A 110 6.84 -4.87 -2.75
C ALA A 110 5.38 -5.02 -3.20
N LEU A 111 4.66 -5.99 -2.64
CA LEU A 111 3.24 -6.19 -2.92
C LEU A 111 2.41 -4.99 -2.48
N GLY A 112 2.61 -4.49 -1.25
CA GLY A 112 1.91 -3.30 -0.76
C GLY A 112 2.12 -2.10 -1.69
N ALA A 113 3.38 -1.79 -2.01
CA ALA A 113 3.74 -0.67 -2.87
C ALA A 113 3.23 -0.81 -4.32
N PHE A 114 3.04 -2.03 -4.82
CA PHE A 114 2.50 -2.25 -6.15
C PHE A 114 1.02 -1.86 -6.25
N PHE A 115 0.24 -1.99 -5.17
CA PHE A 115 -1.19 -1.70 -5.21
C PHE A 115 -1.52 -0.22 -4.96
N ASP A 116 -0.63 0.53 -4.28
CA ASP A 116 -0.89 1.91 -3.88
C ASP A 116 -1.16 2.90 -5.04
N PRO A 117 -0.42 2.89 -6.17
CA PRO A 117 -0.61 3.88 -7.23
C PRO A 117 -1.99 3.81 -7.89
N ALA A 118 -2.54 2.60 -8.05
CA ALA A 118 -3.86 2.39 -8.63
C ALA A 118 -4.98 2.96 -7.74
N GLY A 119 -4.82 2.89 -6.41
CA GLY A 119 -5.78 3.49 -5.48
C GLY A 119 -5.76 5.01 -5.52
N MET A 120 -4.59 5.62 -5.63
CA MET A 120 -4.46 7.08 -5.73
C MET A 120 -5.06 7.64 -7.02
N THR A 121 -4.74 7.04 -8.17
CA THR A 121 -5.27 7.49 -9.48
C THR A 121 -6.78 7.36 -9.56
N ALA A 122 -7.33 6.25 -9.05
CA ALA A 122 -8.76 6.02 -8.96
C ALA A 122 -9.47 7.12 -8.15
N ARG A 123 -8.94 7.47 -6.97
CA ARG A 123 -9.54 8.51 -6.12
C ARG A 123 -9.47 9.89 -6.75
N GLN A 124 -8.34 10.26 -7.36
CA GLN A 124 -8.19 11.54 -8.06
C GLN A 124 -9.24 11.71 -9.17
N SER A 125 -9.53 10.64 -9.90
CA SER A 125 -10.57 10.65 -10.95
C SER A 125 -12.01 10.72 -10.41
N MET A 126 -12.23 10.35 -9.14
CA MET A 126 -13.57 10.41 -8.50
C MET A 126 -13.86 11.76 -7.83
N LEU A 127 -12.85 12.59 -7.55
CA LEU A 127 -13.04 13.88 -6.87
C LEU A 127 -13.95 14.87 -7.63
N PRO A 128 -13.82 15.05 -8.97
CA PRO A 128 -14.67 15.99 -9.71
C PRO A 128 -16.15 15.63 -9.72
N GLU A 129 -16.47 14.34 -9.61
CA GLU A 129 -17.86 13.83 -9.57
C GLU A 129 -18.47 13.91 -8.16
N ALA A 130 -17.63 14.07 -7.13
CA ALA A 130 -18.04 14.10 -5.73
C ALA A 130 -18.17 15.52 -5.15
N ALA A 131 -17.69 16.55 -5.87
CA ALA A 131 -17.72 17.97 -5.51
C ALA A 131 -19.02 18.64 -5.97
#